data_AF-A0A373D595-F1
#
_entry.id   AF-A0A373D595-F1
#
_cell.length_a   1.000
_cell.length_b   1.000
_cell.length_c   1.000
_cell.angle_alpha   90.00
_cell.angle_beta   90.00
_cell.angle_gamma   90.00
#
_symmetry.space_group_name_H-M   'P 1'
#
loop_
_entity.id
_entity.type
_entity.pdbx_description
1 polymer ?
#
loop_
_entity_poly.entity_id
_entity_poly.type
_entity_poly.pdbx_seq_one_letter_code
_entity_poly.pdbx_strand_id
1 'polypeptide(L)'
;MTTFSKKYYRFLLYGGPDGEMGASMRYLSQRYSMPYGEQKAVLTDIGTEELAHLEIVAAIVHQLTRNLTAEELEEQGFGPYYIDHATGIWPQAAGGVPFNACEFQSKGDPVTDLFEDLAADGATT
;
A
#
# COMPACT_ATOMS: atom_id res chain seq x y z
N MET A 1 14.85 -16.83 16.29
CA MET A 1 13.55 -16.29 15.83
C MET A 1 13.71 -14.78 15.73
N THR A 2 13.24 -14.12 14.65
CA THR A 2 13.23 -12.64 14.38
C THR A 2 14.27 -12.01 13.42
N THR A 3 14.49 -12.62 12.24
CA THR A 3 14.91 -11.84 11.03
C THR A 3 13.86 -11.89 9.93
N PHE A 4 13.05 -12.95 9.89
CA PHE A 4 12.05 -13.21 8.86
C PHE A 4 10.85 -12.24 8.87
N SER A 5 10.48 -11.66 10.01
CA SER A 5 9.24 -10.88 10.17
C SER A 5 9.29 -9.45 9.61
N LYS A 6 10.47 -8.81 9.51
CA LYS A 6 10.57 -7.39 9.12
C LYS A 6 10.50 -7.15 7.60
N LYS A 7 10.84 -8.15 6.76
CA LYS A 7 10.90 -7.99 5.30
C LYS A 7 9.52 -8.02 4.63
N TYR A 8 8.63 -8.91 5.07
CA TYR A 8 7.26 -9.03 4.53
C TYR A 8 6.36 -7.85 4.90
N TYR A 9 6.62 -7.22 6.05
CA TYR A 9 5.85 -6.05 6.51
C TYR A 9 5.87 -4.90 5.50
N ARG A 10 6.98 -4.72 4.77
CA ARG A 10 7.15 -3.59 3.86
C ARG A 10 6.39 -3.77 2.53
N PHE A 11 6.15 -5.01 2.10
CA PHE A 11 5.25 -5.30 0.95
C PHE A 11 3.78 -5.16 1.32
N LEU A 12 3.43 -5.52 2.54
CA LEU A 12 2.10 -5.28 3.13
C LEU A 12 1.75 -3.79 3.08
N LEU A 13 2.70 -2.93 3.46
CA LEU A 13 2.56 -1.47 3.37
C LEU A 13 2.49 -0.97 1.92
N TYR A 14 3.06 -1.67 0.93
CA TYR A 14 3.03 -1.19 -0.46
C TYR A 14 1.71 -1.50 -1.17
N GLY A 15 1.28 -2.77 -1.15
CA GLY A 15 0.18 -3.26 -2.00
C GLY A 15 -0.87 -4.10 -1.28
N GLY A 16 -0.84 -4.16 0.06
CA GLY A 16 -1.93 -4.72 0.84
C GLY A 16 -3.16 -3.80 0.87
N PRO A 17 -4.33 -4.32 1.30
CA PRO A 17 -5.55 -3.51 1.44
C PRO A 17 -5.41 -2.29 2.32
N ASP A 18 -4.67 -2.44 3.41
CA ASP A 18 -4.34 -1.37 4.35
C ASP A 18 -2.94 -0.79 4.09
N GLY A 19 -2.40 -0.98 2.88
CA GLY A 19 -1.14 -0.37 2.44
C GLY A 19 -1.34 1.02 1.84
N GLU A 20 -0.24 1.73 1.58
CA GLU A 20 -0.22 3.12 1.08
C GLU A 20 -0.96 3.27 -0.26
N MET A 21 -0.97 2.22 -1.10
CA MET A 21 -1.74 2.19 -2.35
C MET A 21 -3.26 2.20 -2.08
N GLY A 22 -3.73 1.44 -1.10
CA GLY A 22 -5.14 1.44 -0.69
C GLY A 22 -5.53 2.78 -0.07
N ALA A 23 -4.71 3.29 0.85
CA ALA A 23 -4.93 4.57 1.51
C ALA A 23 -4.98 5.74 0.52
N SER A 24 -3.98 5.87 -0.37
CA SER A 24 -3.96 6.94 -1.38
C SER A 24 -5.18 6.88 -2.31
N MET A 25 -5.53 5.69 -2.83
CA MET A 25 -6.67 5.56 -3.75
C MET A 25 -8.00 5.85 -3.07
N ARG A 26 -8.15 5.45 -1.80
CA ARG A 26 -9.33 5.72 -0.96
C ARG A 26 -9.57 7.22 -0.81
N TYR A 27 -8.63 7.94 -0.20
CA TYR A 27 -8.77 9.37 0.08
C TYR A 27 -8.96 10.19 -1.22
N LEU A 28 -8.19 9.89 -2.27
CA LEU A 28 -8.28 10.59 -3.55
C LEU A 28 -9.57 10.31 -4.32
N SER A 29 -10.23 9.17 -4.07
CA SER A 29 -11.53 8.85 -4.67
C SER A 29 -12.67 9.51 -3.91
N GLN A 30 -12.68 9.41 -2.59
CA GLN A 30 -13.74 9.94 -1.72
C GLN A 30 -13.81 11.48 -1.74
N ARG A 31 -12.71 12.19 -2.05
CA ARG A 31 -12.73 13.66 -2.12
C ARG A 31 -13.79 14.21 -3.09
N TYR A 32 -14.16 13.47 -4.14
CA TYR A 32 -15.09 13.97 -5.15
C TYR A 32 -16.55 14.03 -4.67
N SER A 33 -16.93 13.17 -3.71
CA SER A 33 -18.24 13.16 -3.07
C SER A 33 -18.31 14.05 -1.82
N MET A 34 -17.17 14.45 -1.25
CA MET A 34 -17.13 15.30 -0.06
C MET A 34 -17.77 16.68 -0.32
N PRO A 35 -18.87 17.04 0.38
CA PRO A 35 -19.59 18.29 0.13
C PRO A 35 -18.90 19.50 0.77
N TYR A 36 -18.07 19.29 1.77
CA TYR A 36 -17.42 20.34 2.54
C TYR A 36 -16.01 20.63 2.00
N GLY A 37 -15.73 21.91 1.73
CA GLY A 37 -14.49 22.33 1.06
C GLY A 37 -13.21 22.01 1.86
N GLU A 38 -13.24 22.23 3.17
CA GLU A 38 -12.08 21.98 4.05
C GLU A 38 -11.75 20.48 4.11
N GLN A 39 -12.75 19.62 4.28
CA GLN A 39 -12.59 18.17 4.35
C GLN A 39 -12.12 17.62 3.00
N LYS A 40 -12.60 18.18 1.88
CA LYS A 40 -12.10 17.83 0.54
C LYS A 40 -10.62 18.18 0.37
N ALA A 41 -10.18 19.31 0.91
CA ALA A 41 -8.77 19.68 0.95
C ALA A 41 -7.98 18.68 1.80
N VAL A 42 -8.45 18.35 3.00
CA VAL A 42 -7.82 17.34 3.88
C VAL A 42 -7.68 15.98 3.20
N LEU A 43 -8.74 15.45 2.58
CA LEU A 43 -8.68 14.19 1.82
C LEU A 43 -7.70 14.26 0.65
N THR A 44 -7.57 15.43 0.02
CA THR A 44 -6.59 15.64 -1.06
C THR A 44 -5.16 15.65 -0.52
N ASP A 45 -4.93 16.34 0.59
CA ASP A 45 -3.63 16.45 1.22
C ASP A 45 -3.16 15.07 1.70
N ILE A 46 -3.98 14.37 2.49
CA ILE A 46 -3.67 13.02 2.99
C ILE A 46 -3.48 12.06 1.82
N GLY A 47 -4.43 11.98 0.88
CA GLY A 47 -4.29 11.07 -0.26
C GLY A 47 -3.05 11.33 -1.12
N THR A 48 -2.55 12.57 -1.15
CA THR A 48 -1.29 12.91 -1.83
C THR A 48 -0.06 12.56 -0.98
N GLU A 49 -0.13 12.73 0.34
CA GLU A 49 0.90 12.27 1.27
C GLU A 49 1.08 10.75 1.18
N GLU A 50 0.00 9.98 1.09
CA GLU A 50 0.08 8.52 0.95
C GLU A 50 0.71 8.07 -0.37
N LEU A 51 0.62 8.87 -1.44
CA LEU A 51 1.39 8.61 -2.67
C LEU A 51 2.89 8.79 -2.45
N ALA A 52 3.30 9.75 -1.60
CA ALA A 52 4.69 9.91 -1.21
C ALA A 52 5.15 8.76 -0.29
N HIS A 53 4.28 8.27 0.61
CA HIS A 53 4.56 7.07 1.39
C HIS A 53 4.74 5.84 0.50
N LEU A 54 3.88 5.67 -0.50
CA LEU A 54 3.99 4.61 -1.51
C LEU A 54 5.35 4.68 -2.22
N GLU A 55 5.80 5.86 -2.63
CA GLU A 55 7.12 6.06 -3.23
C GLU A 55 8.26 5.70 -2.29
N ILE A 56 8.19 6.12 -1.02
CA ILE A 56 9.20 5.79 0.00
C ILE A 56 9.30 4.26 0.18
N VAL A 57 8.17 3.57 0.27
CA VAL A 57 8.13 2.12 0.41
C VAL A 57 8.71 1.43 -0.83
N ALA A 58 8.32 1.85 -2.04
CA ALA A 58 8.87 1.33 -3.29
C ALA A 58 10.39 1.51 -3.37
N ALA A 59 10.89 2.69 -2.99
CA ALA A 59 12.31 2.98 -2.98
C ALA A 59 13.07 2.09 -2.00
N ILE A 60 12.51 1.82 -0.80
CA ILE A 60 13.12 0.92 0.17
C ILE A 60 13.14 -0.52 -0.35
N VAL A 61 12.04 -1.00 -0.93
CA VAL A 61 11.99 -2.33 -1.55
C VAL A 61 13.06 -2.44 -2.64
N HIS A 62 13.13 -1.48 -3.54
CA HIS A 62 14.14 -1.44 -4.60
C HIS A 62 15.58 -1.44 -4.03
N GLN A 63 15.85 -0.66 -2.98
CA GLN A 63 17.17 -0.62 -2.35
C GLN A 63 17.56 -1.94 -1.69
N LEU A 64 16.59 -2.70 -1.17
CA LEU A 64 16.80 -4.00 -0.53
C LEU A 64 16.96 -5.14 -1.55
N THR A 65 16.38 -5.01 -2.74
CA THR A 65 16.40 -6.06 -3.77
C THR A 65 17.42 -5.81 -4.88
N ARG A 66 17.89 -4.57 -5.07
CA ARG A 66 18.91 -4.24 -6.07
C ARG A 66 20.20 -5.01 -5.80
N ASN A 67 20.76 -5.60 -6.85
CA ASN A 67 22.01 -6.36 -6.85
C ASN A 67 21.99 -7.69 -6.07
N LEU A 68 20.82 -8.16 -5.60
CA LEU A 68 20.71 -9.53 -5.10
C LEU A 68 20.82 -10.52 -6.26
N THR A 69 21.54 -11.61 -6.04
CA THR A 69 21.56 -12.76 -6.95
C THR A 69 20.26 -13.56 -6.85
N ALA A 70 19.98 -14.40 -7.85
CA ALA A 70 18.80 -15.27 -7.84
C ALA A 70 18.79 -16.23 -6.64
N GLU A 71 19.95 -16.79 -6.26
CA GLU A 71 20.09 -17.66 -5.08
C GLU A 71 19.77 -16.90 -3.79
N GLU A 72 20.29 -15.68 -3.62
CA GLU A 72 20.01 -14.84 -2.44
C GLU A 72 18.53 -14.44 -2.36
N LEU A 73 17.85 -14.23 -3.48
CA LEU A 73 16.41 -13.95 -3.51
C LEU A 73 15.59 -15.17 -3.10
N GLU A 74 15.98 -16.36 -3.55
CA GLU A 74 15.31 -17.61 -3.19
C GLU A 74 15.49 -17.93 -1.68
N GLU A 75 16.70 -17.79 -1.14
CA GLU A 75 16.99 -17.94 0.29
C GLU A 75 16.18 -16.97 1.17
N GLN A 76 15.88 -15.78 0.63
CA GLN A 76 15.11 -14.75 1.32
C GLN A 76 13.58 -14.93 1.17
N GLY A 77 13.12 -16.01 0.52
CA GLY A 77 11.71 -16.26 0.27
C GLY A 77 11.09 -15.30 -0.75
N PHE A 78 11.92 -14.69 -1.59
CA PHE A 78 11.55 -13.75 -2.66
C PHE A 78 11.44 -14.42 -4.04
N GLY A 79 11.76 -15.71 -4.13
CA GLY A 79 11.74 -16.50 -5.37
C GLY A 79 10.44 -16.36 -6.18
N PRO A 80 9.25 -16.60 -5.61
CA PRO A 80 7.99 -16.47 -6.35
C PRO A 80 7.77 -15.07 -6.92
N TYR A 81 8.04 -14.03 -6.12
CA TYR A 81 7.92 -12.64 -6.57
C TYR A 81 8.89 -12.34 -7.73
N TYR A 82 10.14 -12.80 -7.62
CA TYR A 82 11.17 -12.59 -8.63
C TYR A 82 10.87 -13.34 -9.95
N ILE A 83 10.27 -14.52 -9.88
CA ILE A 83 9.86 -15.25 -11.09
C ILE A 83 8.82 -14.46 -11.88
N ASP A 84 7.83 -13.91 -11.18
CA ASP A 84 6.71 -13.22 -11.82
C ASP A 84 7.05 -11.77 -12.22
N HIS A 85 7.93 -11.10 -11.47
CA HIS A 85 8.15 -9.65 -11.61
C HIS A 85 9.62 -9.24 -11.74
N ALA A 86 10.56 -10.20 -11.75
CA ALA A 86 12.00 -9.96 -11.71
C ALA A 86 12.38 -8.98 -10.58
N THR A 87 13.11 -7.92 -10.91
CA THR A 87 13.47 -6.84 -9.97
C THR A 87 12.46 -5.67 -9.99
N GLY A 88 11.34 -5.83 -10.69
CA GLY A 88 10.28 -4.83 -10.77
C GLY A 88 9.57 -4.63 -9.43
N ILE A 89 9.05 -3.43 -9.21
CA ILE A 89 8.20 -3.11 -8.07
C ILE A 89 6.75 -3.34 -8.48
N TRP A 90 6.10 -4.32 -7.86
CA TRP A 90 4.75 -4.77 -8.16
C TRP A 90 3.87 -4.64 -6.93
N PRO A 91 2.71 -3.97 -7.04
CA PRO A 91 1.80 -3.76 -5.91
C PRO A 91 1.05 -5.05 -5.59
N GLN A 92 1.54 -5.77 -4.58
CA GLN A 92 0.89 -6.94 -4.01
C GLN A 92 1.01 -6.96 -2.49
N ALA A 93 0.06 -7.58 -1.84
CA ALA A 93 0.15 -7.92 -0.42
C ALA A 93 1.29 -8.92 -0.17
N ALA A 94 1.74 -9.01 1.08
CA ALA A 94 2.73 -10.01 1.49
C ALA A 94 2.28 -11.47 1.23
N GLY A 95 0.97 -11.71 1.17
CA GLY A 95 0.39 -13.00 0.81
C GLY A 95 0.36 -13.31 -0.69
N GLY A 96 0.88 -12.43 -1.54
CA GLY A 96 0.92 -12.63 -3.00
C GLY A 96 -0.33 -12.15 -3.75
N VAL A 97 -1.31 -11.57 -3.06
CA VAL A 97 -2.54 -11.06 -3.69
C VAL A 97 -2.24 -9.72 -4.36
N PRO A 98 -2.47 -9.57 -5.67
CA PRO A 98 -2.28 -8.29 -6.36
C PRO A 98 -3.28 -7.24 -5.87
N PHE A 99 -2.81 -6.00 -5.73
CA PHE A 99 -3.69 -4.88 -5.41
C PHE A 99 -4.76 -4.72 -6.48
N ASN A 100 -6.00 -4.47 -6.06
CA ASN A 100 -7.13 -4.26 -6.94
C ASN A 100 -8.17 -3.34 -6.27
N ALA A 101 -9.19 -2.91 -7.03
CA ALA A 101 -10.20 -1.97 -6.51
C ALA A 101 -11.12 -2.57 -5.42
N CYS A 102 -11.08 -3.88 -5.15
CA CYS A 102 -11.85 -4.48 -4.06
C CYS A 102 -11.23 -4.21 -2.68
N GLU A 103 -9.98 -3.71 -2.64
CA GLU A 103 -9.20 -3.51 -1.43
C GLU A 103 -9.56 -2.23 -0.64
N PHE A 104 -10.37 -1.32 -1.21
CA PHE A 104 -10.84 -0.11 -0.54
C PHE A 104 -12.29 0.22 -0.92
N GLN A 105 -12.96 1.10 -0.17
CA GLN A 105 -14.32 1.53 -0.48
C GLN A 105 -14.42 3.05 -0.71
N SER A 106 -15.34 3.42 -1.60
CA SER A 106 -15.75 4.81 -1.84
C SER A 106 -17.25 4.79 -2.18
N LYS A 107 -18.08 5.17 -1.21
CA LYS A 107 -19.55 5.03 -1.26
C LYS A 107 -20.26 6.31 -1.67
N GLY A 108 -19.57 7.45 -1.60
CA GLY A 108 -20.15 8.73 -1.95
C GLY A 108 -20.98 9.38 -0.83
N ASP A 109 -21.04 8.71 0.33
CA ASP A 109 -21.63 9.24 1.56
C ASP A 109 -20.51 9.62 2.53
N PRO A 110 -20.38 10.90 2.91
CA PRO A 110 -19.25 11.36 3.73
C PRO A 110 -19.10 10.64 5.06
N VAL A 111 -20.20 10.23 5.69
CA VAL A 111 -20.13 9.52 6.97
C VAL A 111 -19.59 8.11 6.75
N THR A 112 -20.17 7.37 5.80
CA THR A 112 -19.74 6.02 5.49
C THR A 112 -18.27 5.97 5.03
N ASP A 113 -17.87 6.93 4.20
CA ASP A 113 -16.50 7.06 3.69
C ASP A 113 -15.50 7.33 4.84
N LEU A 114 -15.76 8.30 5.72
CA LEU A 114 -14.89 8.59 6.87
C LEU A 114 -14.83 7.45 7.91
N PHE A 115 -15.89 6.64 8.03
CA PHE A 115 -15.87 5.45 8.88
C PHE A 115 -15.00 4.34 8.28
N GLU A 116 -14.94 4.23 6.95
CA GLU A 116 -14.04 3.30 6.29
C GLU A 116 -12.59 3.76 6.39
N ASP A 117 -12.33 5.06 6.24
CA ASP A 117 -11.01 5.67 6.51
C ASP A 117 -10.52 5.33 7.92
N LEU A 118 -11.38 5.55 8.93
CA LEU A 118 -11.06 5.23 10.32
C LEU A 118 -10.77 3.74 10.53
N ALA A 119 -11.51 2.85 9.85
CA ALA A 119 -11.30 1.42 9.94
C ALA A 119 -9.96 0.99 9.30
N ALA A 120 -9.61 1.61 8.17
CA ALA A 120 -8.36 1.34 7.47
C ALA A 120 -7.15 1.84 8.26
N ASP A 121 -7.18 3.09 8.75
CA ASP A 121 -6.09 3.65 9.56
C ASP A 121 -5.95 2.94 10.91
N GLY A 122 -7.06 2.52 11.52
CA GLY A 122 -7.03 1.74 12.76
C GLY A 122 -6.38 0.36 12.61
N ALA A 123 -6.27 -0.17 11.39
CA ALA A 123 -5.62 -1.44 11.11
C ALA A 123 -4.10 -1.31 10.89
N THR A 124 -3.57 -0.08 10.71
CA THR A 124 -2.15 0.17 10.44
C THR A 124 -1.32 0.55 11.67
N THR A 125 -1.96 0.92 12.80
CA THR A 125 -1.33 1.22 14.11
C THR A 125 -1.17 0.02 15.03
#